data_AF-A0A060CGC2-F1
#
_entry.id   AF-A0A060CGC2-F1
#
_cell.length_a   1.000
_cell.length_b   1.000
_cell.length_c   1.000
_cell.angle_alpha   90.00
_cell.angle_beta   90.00
_cell.angle_gamma   90.00
#
_symmetry.space_group_name_H-M   'P 1'
#
loop_
_entity.id
_entity.type
_entity.pdbx_description
1 polymer ?
#
loop_
_entity_poly.entity_id
_entity_poly.type
_entity_poly.pdbx_seq_one_letter_code
_entity_poly.pdbx_strand_id
1 'polypeptide(L)' 'PVAETSIPLHAQGFNENKYQSFSSEDMRFVAKEDTLYVHVLGWPSRHEIQIKSLKDNSPWYNAKINKVEMLGYEKELEYT' A
#
# COMPACT_ATOMS: atom_id res chain seq x y z
N PRO A 1 -7.47 -4.48 3.50
CA PRO A 1 -6.79 -3.46 4.32
C PRO A 1 -7.43 -3.27 5.71
N VAL A 2 -6.63 -3.15 6.76
CA VAL A 2 -7.03 -2.78 8.13
C VAL A 2 -7.85 -1.49 8.14
N ALA A 3 -7.51 -0.53 7.28
CA ALA A 3 -8.24 0.74 7.16
C ALA A 3 -9.71 0.58 6.72
N GLU A 4 -10.07 -0.55 6.10
CA GLU A 4 -11.44 -0.86 5.67
C GLU A 4 -12.21 -1.68 6.72
N THR A 5 -11.55 -2.08 7.82
CA THR A 5 -12.19 -2.87 8.87
C THR A 5 -13.08 -1.99 9.73
N SER A 6 -14.35 -2.36 9.88
CA SER A 6 -15.28 -1.72 10.81
C SER A 6 -15.02 -2.22 12.23
N ILE A 7 -14.47 -1.36 13.11
CA ILE A 7 -14.25 -1.66 14.53
C ILE A 7 -15.26 -0.83 15.35
N PRO A 8 -16.34 -1.44 15.88
CA PRO A 8 -17.34 -0.71 16.64
C PRO A 8 -16.75 -0.14 17.94
N LEU A 9 -17.19 1.06 18.34
CA LEU A 9 -16.81 1.67 19.61
C LEU A 9 -17.30 0.81 20.79
N HIS A 10 -16.45 0.64 21.80
CA HIS A 10 -16.79 -0.06 23.04
C HIS A 10 -16.49 0.82 24.27
N ALA A 11 -17.39 0.85 25.24
CA ALA A 11 -17.29 1.66 26.47
C ALA A 11 -16.93 3.14 26.21
N GLN A 12 -15.92 3.69 26.89
CA GLN A 12 -15.47 5.09 26.71
C GLN A 12 -14.97 5.44 25.30
N GLY A 13 -14.98 4.51 24.35
CA GLY A 13 -14.61 4.75 22.95
C GLY A 13 -13.16 4.42 22.60
N PHE A 14 -12.41 3.77 23.49
CA PHE A 14 -11.05 3.31 23.25
C PHE A 14 -11.04 1.94 22.57
N ASN A 15 -10.45 1.86 21.38
CA ASN A 15 -10.37 0.63 20.56
C ASN A 15 -8.92 0.30 20.13
N GLU A 16 -7.90 0.87 20.79
CA GLU A 16 -6.50 0.80 20.36
C GLU A 16 -5.96 -0.63 20.24
N ASN A 17 -6.43 -1.55 21.10
CA ASN A 17 -6.03 -2.97 21.10
C ASN A 17 -6.87 -3.87 20.16
N LYS A 18 -7.80 -3.29 19.40
CA LYS A 18 -8.72 -4.03 18.53
C LYS A 18 -8.30 -4.01 17.06
N TYR A 19 -7.32 -3.17 16.70
CA TYR A 19 -6.78 -3.14 15.35
C TYR A 19 -5.97 -4.40 15.08
N GLN A 20 -6.22 -5.01 13.93
CA GLN A 20 -5.35 -6.07 13.43
C GLN A 20 -4.01 -5.48 12.99
N SER A 21 -2.95 -6.29 13.02
CA SER A 21 -1.66 -5.90 12.47
C SER A 21 -1.80 -5.56 10.98
N PHE A 22 -1.04 -4.57 10.51
CA PHE A 22 -1.00 -4.25 9.09
C PHE A 22 -0.45 -5.41 8.26
N SER A 23 -0.96 -5.50 7.05
CA SER A 23 -0.57 -6.48 6.04
C SER A 23 0.05 -5.78 4.83
N SER A 24 0.54 -6.55 3.86
CA SER A 24 0.99 -5.99 2.58
C SER A 24 -0.14 -5.38 1.75
N GLU A 25 -1.41 -5.59 2.12
CA GLU A 25 -2.57 -4.92 1.52
C GLU A 25 -2.80 -3.51 2.08
N ASP A 26 -2.13 -3.16 3.18
CA ASP A 26 -2.21 -1.85 3.80
C ASP A 26 -1.14 -0.95 3.22
N MET A 27 -1.57 0.03 2.42
CA MET A 27 -0.66 0.88 1.66
C MET A 27 -1.01 2.36 1.82
N ARG A 28 0.02 3.22 1.74
CA ARG A 28 -0.13 4.68 1.66
C ARG A 28 0.63 5.20 0.45
N PHE A 29 0.04 6.20 -0.21
CA PHE A 29 0.57 6.79 -1.43
C PHE A 29 0.93 8.25 -1.15
N VAL A 30 2.12 8.66 -1.57
CA VAL A 30 2.51 10.07 -1.66
C VAL A 30 3.22 10.28 -2.98
N ALA A 31 3.03 11.43 -3.61
CA ALA A 31 3.66 11.75 -4.88
C ALA A 31 4.52 13.00 -4.72
N LYS A 32 5.66 13.01 -5.43
CA LYS A 32 6.48 14.21 -5.63
C LYS A 32 6.89 14.22 -7.10
N GLU A 33 6.50 15.28 -7.80
CA GLU A 33 6.77 15.45 -9.23
C GLU A 33 6.26 14.24 -10.04
N ASP A 34 7.15 13.51 -10.71
CA ASP A 34 6.85 12.33 -11.52
C ASP A 34 6.97 11.01 -10.74
N THR A 35 7.34 11.08 -9.46
CA THR A 35 7.61 9.90 -8.63
C THR A 35 6.45 9.64 -7.65
N LEU A 36 5.88 8.44 -7.73
CA LEU A 36 4.88 7.92 -6.78
C LEU A 36 5.56 6.99 -5.77
N TYR A 37 5.48 7.32 -4.48
CA TYR A 37 5.96 6.49 -3.39
C TYR A 37 4.82 5.66 -2.82
N VAL A 38 5.06 4.36 -2.71
CA VAL A 38 4.12 3.39 -2.14
C VAL A 38 4.71 2.84 -0.84
N HIS A 39 4.08 3.18 0.27
CA HIS A 39 4.48 2.72 1.60
C HIS A 39 3.66 1.49 1.95
N VAL A 40 4.28 0.32 1.89
CA VAL A 40 3.67 -0.96 2.25
C VAL A 40 3.84 -1.15 3.75
N LEU A 41 2.73 -1.25 4.50
CA LEU A 41 2.76 -1.22 5.96
C LEU A 41 2.98 -2.61 6.59
N GLY A 42 3.01 -3.67 5.78
CA GLY A 42 3.37 -5.02 6.20
C GLY A 42 4.17 -5.75 5.13
N TRP A 43 5.08 -6.63 5.53
CA TRP A 43 5.93 -7.35 4.58
C TRP A 43 5.13 -8.40 3.77
N PRO A 44 5.28 -8.46 2.44
CA PRO A 44 4.57 -9.44 1.61
C PRO A 44 5.14 -10.84 1.78
N SER A 45 4.34 -11.78 2.29
CA SER A 45 4.77 -13.18 2.49
C SER A 45 5.13 -13.91 1.19
N ARG A 46 4.60 -13.46 0.05
CA ARG A 46 4.85 -14.02 -1.27
C ARG A 46 5.91 -13.25 -2.06
N HIS A 47 6.56 -12.24 -1.46
CA HIS A 47 7.48 -11.32 -2.15
C HIS A 47 6.87 -10.63 -3.38
N GLU A 48 5.54 -10.49 -3.39
CA GLU A 48 4.76 -9.85 -4.45
C GLU A 48 3.74 -8.90 -3.82
N ILE A 49 3.49 -7.78 -4.50
CA ILE A 49 2.54 -6.75 -4.06
C ILE A 49 1.64 -6.38 -5.24
N GLN A 50 0.33 -6.43 -5.04
CA GLN A 50 -0.64 -6.01 -6.04
C GLN A 50 -1.20 -4.62 -5.71
N ILE A 51 -0.94 -3.63 -6.59
CA ILE A 51 -1.40 -2.25 -6.40
C ILE A 51 -2.58 -1.96 -7.34
N LYS A 52 -3.80 -2.23 -6.86
CA LYS A 52 -5.04 -2.17 -7.68
C LYS A 52 -5.34 -0.79 -8.27
N SER A 53 -4.88 0.28 -7.62
CA SER A 53 -5.06 1.66 -8.09
C SER A 53 -4.17 2.03 -9.29
N LEU A 54 -3.14 1.23 -9.59
CA LEU A 54 -2.21 1.44 -10.70
C LEU A 54 -2.48 0.54 -11.91
N LYS A 55 -3.55 -0.27 -11.88
CA LYS A 55 -3.92 -1.12 -13.00
C LYS A 55 -4.16 -0.31 -14.27
N ASP A 56 -4.04 -0.95 -15.43
CA ASP A 56 -4.44 -0.37 -16.70
C ASP A 56 -5.88 0.18 -16.65
N ASN A 57 -6.07 1.38 -17.23
CA ASN A 57 -7.35 2.10 -17.24
C ASN A 57 -7.92 2.38 -15.84
N SER A 58 -7.07 2.49 -14.82
CA SER A 58 -7.51 2.91 -13.49
C SER A 58 -7.98 4.37 -13.51
N PRO A 59 -9.14 4.70 -12.92
CA PRO A 59 -9.54 6.11 -12.77
C PRO A 59 -8.61 6.89 -11.81
N TRP A 60 -7.72 6.21 -11.08
CA TRP A 60 -6.91 6.79 -10.01
C TRP A 60 -5.49 7.19 -10.46
N TYR A 61 -4.93 6.48 -11.44
CA TYR A 61 -3.58 6.73 -11.94
C TYR A 61 -3.45 6.25 -13.38
N ASN A 62 -3.14 7.18 -14.29
CA ASN A 62 -3.11 6.92 -15.74
C ASN A 62 -1.74 7.19 -16.37
N ALA A 63 -0.72 7.51 -15.57
CA ALA A 63 0.61 7.73 -16.08
C ALA A 63 1.30 6.39 -16.33
N LYS A 64 2.14 6.34 -17.37
CA LYS A 64 2.97 5.17 -17.66
C LYS A 64 4.03 5.02 -16.56
N ILE A 65 4.08 3.85 -15.95
CA ILE A 65 5.16 3.46 -15.04
C ILE A 65 6.36 3.08 -15.91
N ASN A 66 7.49 3.77 -15.71
CA ASN A 66 8.73 3.51 -16.46
C ASN A 66 9.70 2.61 -15.69
N LYS A 67 9.63 2.62 -14.36
CA LYS A 67 10.55 1.94 -13.46
C LYS A 67 9.94 1.80 -12.07
N VAL A 68 10.29 0.73 -11.36
CA VAL A 68 9.89 0.48 -9.96
C VAL A 68 11.13 0.12 -9.15
N GLU A 69 11.30 0.75 -7.99
CA GLU A 69 12.45 0.55 -7.09
C GLU A 69 11.98 0.35 -5.65
N MET A 70 12.75 -0.41 -4.88
CA MET A 70 12.58 -0.52 -3.43
C MET A 70 13.75 0.17 -2.74
N LEU A 71 13.44 1.11 -1.83
CA LEU A 71 14.47 1.80 -1.05
C LEU A 71 15.29 0.78 -0.24
N GLY A 72 16.62 0.91 -0.29
CA GLY A 72 17.53 -0.03 0.37
C GLY A 72 17.79 -1.32 -0.41
N TYR A 73 17.25 -1.46 -1.62
CA TYR A 73 17.54 -2.55 -2.54
C TYR A 73 18.23 -2.02 -3.79
N GLU A 74 19.36 -2.62 -4.15
CA GLU A 74 20.23 -2.10 -5.21
C GLU A 74 19.73 -2.40 -6.63
N LYS A 75 18.77 -3.30 -6.78
CA LYS A 75 18.25 -3.72 -8.09
C LYS A 75 16.85 -3.14 -8.31
N GLU A 76 16.52 -2.94 -9.57
CA GLU A 76 15.15 -2.60 -9.98
C GLU A 76 14.21 -3.77 -9.69
N LEU A 77 12.95 -3.45 -9.40
CA LEU A 77 11.91 -4.45 -9.22
C LEU A 77 11.27 -4.78 -10.57
N GLU A 78 10.98 -6.07 -10.77
CA GLU A 78 10.12 -6.50 -11.85
C GLU A 78 8.67 -6.11 -11.54
N TYR A 79 7.95 -5.63 -12.55
CA TYR A 79 6.53 -5.28 -12.44
C TYR A 79 5.80 -5.56 -13.76
N THR A 80 4.49 -5.79 -13.66
CA THR A 80 3.57 -6.03 -14.78
C THR A 80 2.27 -5.29 -14.58
#